data_AF-K2AZ95-F1
#
_entry.id   AF-K2AZ95-F1
#
_cell.length_a   1.000
_cell.length_b   1.000
_cell.length_c   1.000
_cell.angle_alpha   90.00
_cell.angle_beta   90.00
_cell.angle_gamma   90.00
#
_symmetry.space_group_name_H-M   'P 1'
#
loop_
_entity.id
_entity.type
_entity.pdbx_description
1 polymer ?
#
loop_
_entity_poly.entity_id
_entity_poly.type
_entity_poly.pdbx_seq_one_letter_code
_entity_poly.pdbx_strand_id
1 'polypeptide(L)'
;MNLFAEIRTLVTDSLTALAAEGVLPAGLDHAQVAVEPPRDPAHGDMATNAAMVLAKPAGMAPRAIAEALAARLAQDPRVAGAEVAGPGFLNLRLSAVMWQGLVKAVLTEGLSFGKSGMGAGRKVNVEFVSANPTGPMHVGHVRGAVVGDALSRLLAFAGWDVTREYYINDGGAQVDVLARSAYERYREANGLEPEIREGLYPGDYLIPVGEALKARFGTSLLDKDESVWLAEIRDIASAMMMEEIRGDLAALGVRMDVYSSEKALYGTGQIEAAIDTLRGMGLIYEGVLEPPKGKTPEDWEPRVQTLFRSTAHGDDVDRPVMKSDGSWTYFAPDIAYHFNKVQRGFDELIDIFGADHGGYVKRMKAAVSALSNGRVPLDIKLVQLVKLYKNGEPFKMSKRAGTFVTLRDVVEQAGADVTRFMMLTRKNDVTLDFDFAKVLEQSKDNPVFYVQYANARINSVLRKSREAGIDCSDAALAQADLAILSHPAEIEMAKKLAEWPRLVEIAAKGNEPHRVAFYLYELASEFHGLWNKGNDDTSLRFVQEGNAATSAAKVALARATGVVISAGLGILGVTPVEEMR
;
A
#
# COMPACT_ATOMS: atom_id res chain seq x y z
N MET A 1 -12.69 0.43 18.75
CA MET A 1 -14.06 0.99 18.62
C MET A 1 -14.23 1.45 17.18
N ASN A 2 -15.36 1.15 16.53
CA ASN A 2 -15.68 1.66 15.19
C ASN A 2 -17.10 2.19 15.23
N LEU A 3 -17.23 3.51 15.45
CA LEU A 3 -18.51 4.15 15.74
C LEU A 3 -19.52 3.97 14.60
N PHE A 4 -19.07 4.03 13.34
CA PHE A 4 -19.95 3.78 12.18
C PHE A 4 -20.46 2.33 12.15
N ALA A 5 -19.61 1.36 12.49
CA ALA A 5 -20.01 -0.04 12.57
C ALA A 5 -20.97 -0.31 13.75
N GLU A 6 -20.77 0.37 14.88
CA GLU A 6 -21.65 0.28 16.04
C GLU A 6 -23.04 0.87 15.76
N ILE A 7 -23.11 2.05 15.12
CA ILE A 7 -24.39 2.63 14.71
C ILE A 7 -25.04 1.81 13.60
N ARG A 8 -24.26 1.24 12.67
CA ARG A 8 -24.80 0.27 11.69
C ARG A 8 -25.42 -0.94 12.38
N THR A 9 -24.78 -1.47 13.42
CA THR A 9 -25.30 -2.59 14.20
C THR A 9 -26.61 -2.21 14.89
N LEU A 10 -26.67 -1.04 15.52
CA LEU A 10 -27.91 -0.49 16.09
C LEU A 10 -29.03 -0.37 15.04
N VAL A 11 -28.71 0.11 13.84
CA VAL A 11 -29.66 0.20 12.72
C VAL A 11 -30.17 -1.20 12.33
N THR A 12 -29.30 -2.18 12.16
CA THR A 12 -29.70 -3.54 11.77
C THR A 12 -30.47 -4.29 12.86
N ASP A 13 -30.14 -4.05 14.13
CA ASP A 13 -30.87 -4.61 15.28
C ASP A 13 -32.26 -3.98 15.37
N SER A 14 -32.35 -2.67 15.12
CA SER A 14 -33.62 -1.94 15.06
C SER A 14 -34.53 -2.46 13.95
N LEU A 15 -33.98 -2.73 12.77
CA LEU A 15 -34.71 -3.35 11.65
C LEU A 15 -35.19 -4.77 12.01
N THR A 16 -34.33 -5.57 12.64
CA THR A 16 -34.68 -6.93 13.08
C THR A 16 -35.84 -6.92 14.07
N ALA A 17 -35.82 -5.97 15.01
CA ALA A 17 -36.88 -5.85 15.99
C ALA A 17 -38.20 -5.32 15.39
N LEU A 18 -38.13 -4.39 14.42
CA LEU A 18 -39.31 -3.98 13.64
C LEU A 18 -39.92 -5.16 12.87
N ALA A 19 -39.09 -6.09 12.36
CA ALA A 19 -39.59 -7.31 11.74
C ALA A 19 -40.25 -8.25 12.75
N ALA A 20 -39.68 -8.39 13.95
CA ALA A 20 -40.27 -9.20 15.03
C ALA A 20 -41.62 -8.63 15.53
N GLU A 21 -41.79 -7.31 15.47
CA GLU A 21 -43.02 -6.60 15.81
C GLU A 21 -44.07 -6.60 14.69
N GLY A 22 -43.75 -7.19 13.53
CA GLY A 22 -44.64 -7.26 12.36
C GLY A 22 -44.77 -5.94 11.58
N VAL A 23 -43.94 -4.94 11.88
CA VAL A 23 -43.88 -3.67 11.14
C VAL A 23 -43.17 -3.85 9.80
N LEU A 24 -42.13 -4.71 9.76
CA LEU A 24 -41.43 -5.11 8.55
C LEU A 24 -41.64 -6.62 8.29
N PRO A 25 -41.56 -7.10 7.04
CA PRO A 25 -41.52 -8.53 6.76
C PRO A 25 -40.31 -9.21 7.41
N ALA A 26 -40.46 -10.47 7.81
CA ALA A 26 -39.35 -11.28 8.29
C ALA A 26 -38.40 -11.68 7.13
N GLY A 27 -37.13 -11.96 7.47
CA GLY A 27 -36.16 -12.49 6.51
C GLY A 27 -35.54 -11.46 5.55
N LEU A 28 -35.61 -10.17 5.87
CA LEU A 28 -34.95 -9.12 5.09
C LEU A 28 -33.42 -9.24 5.19
N ASP A 29 -32.74 -9.08 4.04
CA ASP A 29 -31.28 -9.05 3.98
C ASP A 29 -30.74 -7.66 4.29
N HIS A 30 -29.94 -7.56 5.36
CA HIS A 30 -29.33 -6.32 5.82
C HIS A 30 -27.91 -6.07 5.27
N ALA A 31 -27.39 -6.95 4.41
CA ALA A 31 -25.99 -6.88 3.92
C ALA A 31 -25.67 -5.53 3.25
N GLN A 32 -26.61 -4.96 2.50
CA GLN A 32 -26.45 -3.69 1.77
C GLN A 32 -26.81 -2.45 2.60
N VAL A 33 -27.23 -2.62 3.86
CA VAL A 33 -27.47 -1.51 4.78
C VAL A 33 -26.13 -0.90 5.20
N ALA A 34 -25.99 0.39 4.96
CA ALA A 34 -24.82 1.19 5.28
C ALA A 34 -25.16 2.33 6.23
N VAL A 35 -24.16 2.72 7.02
CA VAL A 35 -24.15 3.96 7.82
C VAL A 35 -22.86 4.70 7.48
N GLU A 36 -22.98 5.91 6.98
CA GLU A 36 -21.87 6.68 6.40
C GLU A 36 -22.00 8.17 6.79
N PRO A 37 -20.92 8.96 6.71
CA PRO A 37 -21.04 10.41 6.81
C PRO A 37 -22.01 10.95 5.75
N PRO A 38 -22.92 11.88 6.09
CA PRO A 38 -23.77 12.50 5.08
C PRO A 38 -22.93 13.34 4.10
N ARG A 39 -23.42 13.47 2.86
CA ARG A 39 -22.80 14.36 1.86
C ARG A 39 -22.78 15.82 2.27
N ASP A 40 -23.83 16.26 2.97
CA ASP A 40 -23.95 17.60 3.52
C ASP A 40 -23.87 17.50 5.04
N PRO A 41 -22.86 18.11 5.69
CA PRO A 41 -22.74 18.11 7.15
C PRO A 41 -23.97 18.70 7.88
N ALA A 42 -24.79 19.53 7.22
CA ALA A 42 -26.04 20.03 7.78
C ALA A 42 -27.06 18.91 8.07
N HIS A 43 -26.94 17.78 7.37
CA HIS A 43 -27.77 16.59 7.54
C HIS A 43 -27.38 15.72 8.75
N GLY A 44 -26.57 16.22 9.68
CA GLY A 44 -26.20 15.51 10.90
C GLY A 44 -24.87 14.79 10.80
N ASP A 45 -24.68 13.77 11.63
CA ASP A 45 -23.37 13.15 11.82
C ASP A 45 -23.22 11.86 11.00
N MET A 46 -24.32 11.14 10.82
CA MET A 46 -24.37 9.90 10.04
C MET A 46 -25.66 9.82 9.24
N ALA A 47 -25.65 9.10 8.12
CA ALA A 47 -26.84 8.79 7.35
C ALA A 47 -26.89 7.30 7.04
N THR A 48 -28.08 6.72 7.01
CA THR A 48 -28.31 5.34 6.56
C THR A 48 -29.18 5.27 5.32
N ASN A 49 -28.81 4.37 4.42
CA ASN A 49 -29.57 4.01 3.21
C ASN A 49 -30.58 2.87 3.47
N ALA A 50 -30.74 2.41 4.71
CA ALA A 50 -31.49 1.21 5.08
C ALA A 50 -32.86 1.14 4.41
N ALA A 51 -33.65 2.21 4.51
CA ALA A 51 -35.00 2.22 3.96
C ALA A 51 -35.03 2.14 2.43
N MET A 52 -34.05 2.74 1.74
CA MET A 52 -33.93 2.66 0.28
C MET A 52 -33.59 1.24 -0.18
N VAL A 53 -32.70 0.57 0.55
CA VAL A 53 -32.26 -0.80 0.25
C VAL A 53 -33.39 -1.81 0.49
N LEU A 54 -34.17 -1.60 1.56
CA LEU A 54 -35.17 -2.57 2.02
C LEU A 54 -36.57 -2.35 1.46
N ALA A 55 -36.87 -1.18 0.86
CA ALA A 55 -38.20 -0.86 0.33
C ALA A 55 -38.76 -1.92 -0.61
N LYS A 56 -38.00 -2.31 -1.63
CA LYS A 56 -38.45 -3.30 -2.63
C LYS A 56 -38.62 -4.69 -2.03
N PRO A 57 -37.64 -5.28 -1.30
CA PRO A 57 -37.83 -6.56 -0.61
C PRO A 57 -38.98 -6.57 0.40
N ALA A 58 -39.21 -5.45 1.09
CA ALA A 58 -40.28 -5.33 2.07
C ALA A 58 -41.67 -5.08 1.45
N GLY A 59 -41.74 -4.71 0.15
CA GLY A 59 -42.99 -4.31 -0.48
C GLY A 59 -43.59 -3.02 0.10
N MET A 60 -42.75 -2.15 0.67
CA MET A 60 -43.16 -0.94 1.39
C MET A 60 -42.56 0.32 0.77
N ALA A 61 -43.21 1.46 0.98
CA ALA A 61 -42.63 2.75 0.62
C ALA A 61 -41.38 3.01 1.48
N PRO A 62 -40.24 3.46 0.90
CA PRO A 62 -39.01 3.68 1.66
C PRO A 62 -39.23 4.67 2.81
N ARG A 63 -40.00 5.74 2.59
CA ARG A 63 -40.33 6.69 3.65
C ARG A 63 -41.00 6.06 4.87
N ALA A 64 -41.91 5.10 4.67
CA ALA A 64 -42.58 4.41 5.78
C ALA A 64 -41.58 3.57 6.61
N ILE A 65 -40.64 2.89 5.95
CA ILE A 65 -39.55 2.17 6.63
C ILE A 65 -38.66 3.15 7.41
N ALA A 66 -38.31 4.28 6.79
CA ALA A 66 -37.46 5.30 7.41
C ALA A 66 -38.12 5.93 8.65
N GLU A 67 -39.42 6.22 8.60
CA GLU A 67 -40.18 6.78 9.73
C GLU A 67 -40.27 5.79 10.90
N ALA A 68 -40.55 4.51 10.62
CA ALA A 68 -40.58 3.47 11.64
C ALA A 68 -39.19 3.25 12.28
N LEU A 69 -38.14 3.24 11.47
CA LEU A 69 -36.76 3.13 11.93
C LEU A 69 -36.34 4.36 12.75
N ALA A 70 -36.69 5.57 12.31
CA ALA A 70 -36.39 6.81 13.01
C ALA A 70 -37.01 6.83 14.42
N ALA A 71 -38.28 6.44 14.54
CA ALA A 71 -39.00 6.40 15.81
C ALA A 71 -38.33 5.46 16.82
N ARG A 72 -37.78 4.33 16.35
CA ARG A 72 -37.05 3.39 17.20
C ARG A 72 -35.67 3.91 17.59
N LEU A 73 -34.91 4.41 16.61
CA LEU A 73 -33.55 4.92 16.86
C LEU A 73 -33.56 6.11 17.82
N ALA A 74 -34.59 6.97 17.78
CA ALA A 74 -34.75 8.09 18.70
C ALA A 74 -34.94 7.67 20.18
N GLN A 75 -35.19 6.39 20.47
CA GLN A 75 -35.27 5.87 21.84
C GLN A 75 -33.90 5.45 22.38
N ASP A 76 -32.88 5.31 21.53
CA ASP A 76 -31.54 4.93 21.95
C ASP A 76 -30.78 6.18 22.46
N PRO A 77 -30.19 6.16 23.68
CA PRO A 77 -29.51 7.33 24.26
C PRO A 77 -28.26 7.77 23.48
N ARG A 78 -27.77 6.96 22.54
CA ARG A 78 -26.67 7.31 21.65
C ARG A 78 -27.11 8.23 20.51
N VAL A 79 -28.41 8.29 20.20
CA VAL A 79 -28.99 9.06 19.09
C VAL A 79 -29.70 10.29 19.67
N ALA A 80 -29.16 11.48 19.41
CA ALA A 80 -29.77 12.75 19.80
C ALA A 80 -30.92 13.16 18.85
N GLY A 81 -30.91 12.68 17.61
CA GLY A 81 -32.00 12.91 16.65
C GLY A 81 -31.93 12.00 15.44
N ALA A 82 -33.08 11.63 14.90
CA ALA A 82 -33.23 10.82 13.70
C ALA A 82 -34.26 11.46 12.77
N GLU A 83 -33.82 11.96 11.62
CA GLU A 83 -34.63 12.76 10.69
C GLU A 83 -34.72 12.11 9.31
N VAL A 84 -35.95 11.91 8.82
CA VAL A 84 -36.19 11.36 7.48
C VAL A 84 -36.04 12.45 6.43
N ALA A 85 -35.17 12.24 5.45
CA ALA A 85 -34.91 13.14 4.34
C ALA A 85 -35.34 12.54 3.00
N GLY A 86 -35.94 13.39 2.16
CA GLY A 86 -36.32 13.05 0.79
C GLY A 86 -37.18 11.77 0.69
N PRO A 87 -36.82 10.81 -0.18
CA PRO A 87 -37.62 9.61 -0.41
C PRO A 87 -37.47 8.54 0.68
N GLY A 88 -36.54 8.67 1.63
CA GLY A 88 -36.28 7.68 2.67
C GLY A 88 -34.82 7.57 3.13
N PHE A 89 -33.99 8.61 2.96
CA PHE A 89 -32.71 8.64 3.68
C PHE A 89 -32.99 8.96 5.14
N LEU A 90 -32.26 8.34 6.06
CA LEU A 90 -32.39 8.61 7.48
C LEU A 90 -31.09 9.20 8.01
N ASN A 91 -31.18 10.47 8.41
CA ASN A 91 -30.11 11.28 8.97
C ASN A 91 -30.10 11.15 10.49
N LEU A 92 -28.93 10.97 11.08
CA LEU A 92 -28.73 10.74 12.50
C LEU A 92 -27.81 11.82 13.07
N ARG A 93 -28.22 12.39 14.20
CA ARG A 93 -27.36 13.18 15.10
C ARG A 93 -27.08 12.35 16.33
N LEU A 94 -25.82 12.21 16.69
CA LEU A 94 -25.39 11.44 17.85
C LEU A 94 -25.32 12.31 19.09
N SER A 95 -25.48 11.70 20.26
CA SER A 95 -25.26 12.40 21.52
C SER A 95 -23.77 12.76 21.67
N ALA A 96 -23.49 13.91 22.30
CA ALA A 96 -22.12 14.40 22.50
C ALA A 96 -21.21 13.38 23.22
N VAL A 97 -21.82 12.59 24.12
CA VAL A 97 -21.14 11.53 24.88
C VAL A 97 -20.50 10.48 23.97
N MET A 98 -21.04 10.23 22.77
CA MET A 98 -20.44 9.30 21.80
C MET A 98 -19.09 9.81 21.29
N TRP A 99 -19.00 11.11 20.99
CA TRP A 99 -17.77 11.75 20.51
C TRP A 99 -16.71 11.82 21.62
N GLN A 100 -17.15 12.03 22.85
CA GLN A 100 -16.28 12.05 24.02
C GLN A 100 -15.76 10.63 24.35
N GLY A 101 -16.65 9.63 24.27
CA GLY A 101 -16.31 8.21 24.41
C GLY A 101 -15.32 7.73 23.35
N LEU A 102 -15.39 8.27 22.13
CA LEU A 102 -14.43 8.00 21.06
C LEU A 102 -13.01 8.45 21.43
N VAL A 103 -12.83 9.65 21.98
CA VAL A 103 -11.51 10.11 22.43
C VAL A 103 -10.93 9.14 23.46
N LYS A 104 -11.75 8.70 24.43
CA LYS A 104 -11.36 7.68 25.40
C LYS A 104 -10.97 6.36 24.74
N ALA A 105 -11.72 5.90 23.74
CA ALA A 105 -11.44 4.66 23.02
C ALA A 105 -10.09 4.74 22.27
N VAL A 106 -9.81 5.85 21.59
CA VAL A 106 -8.52 6.07 20.92
C VAL A 106 -7.35 5.99 21.89
N LEU A 107 -7.46 6.63 23.06
CA LEU A 107 -6.41 6.59 24.08
C LEU A 107 -6.24 5.19 24.70
N THR A 108 -7.35 4.47 24.90
CA THR A 108 -7.32 3.12 25.48
C THR A 108 -6.72 2.09 24.51
N GLU A 109 -7.04 2.20 23.22
CA GLU A 109 -6.55 1.29 22.18
C GLU A 109 -5.16 1.67 21.66
N GLY A 110 -4.75 2.94 21.83
CA GLY A 110 -3.48 3.47 21.35
C GLY A 110 -3.31 3.25 19.85
N LEU A 111 -2.12 2.81 19.44
CA LEU A 111 -1.80 2.55 18.03
C LEU A 111 -2.62 1.41 17.40
N SER A 112 -3.36 0.63 18.20
CA SER A 112 -4.29 -0.39 17.69
C SER A 112 -5.65 0.18 17.31
N PHE A 113 -5.95 1.45 17.64
CA PHE A 113 -7.21 2.08 17.26
C PHE A 113 -7.37 2.09 15.74
N GLY A 114 -8.51 1.59 15.27
CA GLY A 114 -8.82 1.44 13.84
C GLY A 114 -8.22 0.20 13.18
N LYS A 115 -7.47 -0.63 13.90
CA LYS A 115 -7.06 -1.96 13.42
C LYS A 115 -8.33 -2.78 13.13
N SER A 116 -8.41 -3.37 11.93
CA SER A 116 -9.58 -4.15 11.52
C SER A 116 -9.27 -5.65 11.51
N GLY A 117 -10.29 -6.46 11.76
CA GLY A 117 -10.26 -7.91 11.60
C GLY A 117 -10.80 -8.39 10.25
N MET A 118 -11.11 -7.47 9.32
CA MET A 118 -11.79 -7.81 8.06
C MET A 118 -11.02 -8.80 7.18
N GLY A 119 -9.68 -8.84 7.30
CA GLY A 119 -8.83 -9.79 6.60
C GLY A 119 -9.02 -11.23 7.07
N ALA A 120 -9.52 -11.44 8.30
CA ALA A 120 -9.78 -12.75 8.91
C ALA A 120 -8.58 -13.73 8.87
N GLY A 121 -7.35 -13.21 8.89
CA GLY A 121 -6.14 -14.02 8.81
C GLY A 121 -5.89 -14.65 7.43
N ARG A 122 -6.60 -14.21 6.39
CA ARG A 122 -6.35 -14.67 5.01
C ARG A 122 -4.93 -14.35 4.61
N LYS A 123 -4.26 -15.31 3.99
CA LYS A 123 -2.88 -15.23 3.55
C LYS A 123 -2.80 -14.48 2.24
N VAL A 124 -2.08 -13.37 2.22
CA VAL A 124 -1.84 -12.57 1.02
C VAL A 124 -0.35 -12.48 0.72
N ASN A 125 0.00 -12.77 -0.53
CA ASN A 125 1.33 -12.50 -1.05
C ASN A 125 1.32 -11.13 -1.73
N VAL A 126 2.22 -10.24 -1.34
CA VAL A 126 2.44 -8.96 -2.00
C VAL A 126 3.84 -8.97 -2.60
N GLU A 127 3.91 -9.14 -3.92
CA GLU A 127 5.16 -9.06 -4.66
C GLU A 127 5.39 -7.63 -5.16
N PHE A 128 6.60 -7.12 -4.95
CA PHE A 128 6.97 -5.80 -5.44
C PHE A 128 8.48 -5.64 -5.62
N VAL A 129 8.86 -4.59 -6.36
CA VAL A 129 10.23 -4.29 -6.82
C VAL A 129 10.69 -5.25 -7.91
N SER A 130 10.92 -6.53 -7.59
CA SER A 130 11.34 -7.60 -8.50
C SER A 130 12.31 -7.16 -9.62
N ALA A 131 13.27 -6.29 -9.27
CA ALA A 131 14.23 -5.76 -10.22
C ALA A 131 15.34 -6.78 -10.48
N ASN A 132 15.88 -6.76 -11.70
CA ASN A 132 16.96 -7.67 -12.08
C ASN A 132 18.21 -7.34 -11.25
N PRO A 133 18.99 -8.34 -10.81
CA PRO A 133 20.15 -8.14 -9.93
C PRO A 133 21.37 -7.65 -10.72
N THR A 134 21.20 -6.63 -11.55
CA THR A 134 22.21 -6.17 -12.51
C THR A 134 22.81 -4.81 -12.16
N GLY A 135 22.40 -4.21 -11.05
CA GLY A 135 22.91 -2.92 -10.60
C GLY A 135 22.07 -2.29 -9.49
N PRO A 136 22.43 -1.06 -9.07
CA PRO A 136 21.74 -0.34 -8.01
C PRO A 136 20.29 -0.02 -8.38
N MET A 137 19.45 0.11 -7.35
CA MET A 137 18.07 0.52 -7.57
C MET A 137 17.99 1.98 -8.05
N HIS A 138 17.03 2.30 -8.91
CA HIS A 138 16.80 3.67 -9.38
C HIS A 138 15.39 4.16 -9.05
N VAL A 139 15.14 5.46 -9.29
CA VAL A 139 13.86 6.13 -8.95
C VAL A 139 12.62 5.40 -9.47
N GLY A 140 12.71 4.77 -10.64
CA GLY A 140 11.66 3.94 -11.23
C GLY A 140 11.20 2.80 -10.30
N HIS A 141 12.11 2.22 -9.50
CA HIS A 141 11.78 1.18 -8.53
C HIS A 141 11.28 1.73 -7.19
N VAL A 142 11.65 2.97 -6.83
CA VAL A 142 11.34 3.57 -5.52
C VAL A 142 9.84 3.60 -5.26
N ARG A 143 9.06 4.05 -6.24
CA ARG A 143 7.60 4.15 -6.04
C ARG A 143 6.94 2.78 -5.88
N GLY A 144 7.36 1.79 -6.67
CA GLY A 144 6.91 0.41 -6.51
C GLY A 144 7.25 -0.15 -5.12
N ALA A 145 8.47 0.12 -4.65
CA ALA A 145 8.92 -0.24 -3.30
C ALA A 145 8.04 0.35 -2.20
N VAL A 146 7.75 1.65 -2.27
CA VAL A 146 6.92 2.34 -1.28
C VAL A 146 5.46 1.87 -1.32
N VAL A 147 4.88 1.77 -2.52
CA VAL A 147 3.47 1.36 -2.68
C VAL A 147 3.28 -0.07 -2.17
N GLY A 148 4.17 -1.00 -2.54
CA GLY A 148 4.10 -2.39 -2.11
C GLY A 148 4.25 -2.55 -0.59
N ASP A 149 5.21 -1.87 0.03
CA ASP A 149 5.39 -1.95 1.47
C ASP A 149 4.25 -1.26 2.25
N ALA A 150 3.78 -0.09 1.81
CA ALA A 150 2.64 0.59 2.45
C ALA A 150 1.34 -0.21 2.32
N LEU A 151 1.10 -0.84 1.16
CA LEU A 151 -0.02 -1.76 0.99
C LEU A 151 0.11 -2.97 1.93
N SER A 152 1.29 -3.56 2.02
CA SER A 152 1.56 -4.69 2.91
C SER A 152 1.28 -4.34 4.38
N ARG A 153 1.69 -3.15 4.83
CA ARG A 153 1.43 -2.64 6.19
C ARG A 153 -0.07 -2.38 6.42
N LEU A 154 -0.76 -1.81 5.43
CA LEU A 154 -2.20 -1.56 5.47
C LEU A 154 -3.00 -2.87 5.59
N LEU A 155 -2.69 -3.87 4.78
CA LEU A 155 -3.35 -5.18 4.81
C LEU A 155 -3.10 -5.89 6.15
N ALA A 156 -1.87 -5.83 6.68
CA ALA A 156 -1.57 -6.37 8.01
C ALA A 156 -2.35 -5.64 9.12
N PHE A 157 -2.50 -4.31 9.01
CA PHE A 157 -3.31 -3.51 9.94
C PHE A 157 -4.82 -3.80 9.81
N ALA A 158 -5.26 -4.29 8.65
CA ALA A 158 -6.64 -4.70 8.41
C ALA A 158 -6.89 -6.21 8.60
N GLY A 159 -5.90 -6.96 9.11
CA GLY A 159 -6.06 -8.32 9.60
C GLY A 159 -5.73 -9.44 8.61
N TRP A 160 -5.00 -9.17 7.54
CA TRP A 160 -4.42 -10.20 6.66
C TRP A 160 -3.11 -10.74 7.22
N ASP A 161 -2.77 -11.99 6.89
CA ASP A 161 -1.45 -12.59 7.06
C ASP A 161 -0.61 -12.29 5.81
N VAL A 162 0.27 -11.28 5.90
CA VAL A 162 0.95 -10.69 4.73
C VAL A 162 2.35 -11.27 4.58
N THR A 163 2.69 -11.74 3.39
CA THR A 163 4.06 -12.06 2.96
C THR A 163 4.51 -11.08 1.89
N ARG A 164 5.60 -10.36 2.15
CA ARG A 164 6.31 -9.52 1.16
C ARG A 164 7.29 -10.37 0.39
N GLU A 165 7.16 -10.43 -0.92
CA GLU A 165 8.02 -11.25 -1.77
C GLU A 165 8.74 -10.43 -2.83
N TYR A 166 9.99 -10.79 -3.10
CA TYR A 166 10.80 -10.25 -4.18
C TYR A 166 11.15 -11.39 -5.15
N TYR A 167 10.78 -11.22 -6.42
CA TYR A 167 11.20 -12.14 -7.48
C TYR A 167 12.54 -11.70 -8.08
N ILE A 168 13.56 -12.55 -8.00
CA ILE A 168 14.89 -12.30 -8.54
C ILE A 168 14.92 -12.90 -9.95
N ASN A 169 14.97 -12.02 -10.96
CA ASN A 169 15.15 -12.41 -12.35
C ASN A 169 16.63 -12.68 -12.65
N ASP A 170 17.15 -13.75 -12.08
CA ASP A 170 18.54 -14.22 -12.22
C ASP A 170 18.68 -15.37 -13.22
N GLY A 171 17.63 -15.67 -13.99
CA GLY A 171 17.63 -16.71 -15.03
C GLY A 171 18.07 -16.23 -16.41
N GLY A 172 17.90 -14.94 -16.73
CA GLY A 172 18.04 -14.39 -18.08
C GLY A 172 19.46 -14.02 -18.55
N ALA A 173 19.60 -13.60 -19.80
CA ALA A 173 20.88 -13.22 -20.41
C ALA A 173 21.52 -11.96 -19.79
N GLN A 174 20.75 -11.13 -19.10
CA GLN A 174 21.26 -9.89 -18.49
C GLN A 174 22.27 -10.15 -17.36
N VAL A 175 22.11 -11.24 -16.61
CA VAL A 175 23.09 -11.61 -15.58
C VAL A 175 24.38 -12.20 -16.17
N ASP A 176 24.35 -12.72 -17.41
CA ASP A 176 25.58 -13.06 -18.13
C ASP A 176 26.31 -11.79 -18.58
N VAL A 177 25.57 -10.77 -19.03
CA VAL A 177 26.14 -9.45 -19.34
C VAL A 177 26.75 -8.81 -18.09
N LEU A 178 26.10 -8.94 -16.93
CA LEU A 178 26.65 -8.52 -15.63
C LEU A 178 27.97 -9.24 -15.35
N ALA A 179 28.02 -10.56 -15.52
CA ALA A 179 29.23 -11.33 -15.28
C ALA A 179 30.39 -10.89 -16.18
N ARG A 180 30.13 -10.66 -17.47
CA ARG A 180 31.13 -10.12 -18.41
C ARG A 180 31.59 -8.71 -18.00
N SER A 181 30.68 -7.87 -17.52
CA SER A 181 31.00 -6.53 -17.04
C SER A 181 31.86 -6.56 -15.76
N ALA A 182 31.54 -7.47 -14.83
CA ALA A 182 32.30 -7.71 -13.62
C ALA A 182 33.70 -8.30 -13.92
N TYR A 183 33.82 -9.14 -14.96
CA TYR A 183 35.12 -9.65 -15.41
C TYR A 183 36.04 -8.53 -15.90
N GLU A 184 35.51 -7.53 -16.63
CA GLU A 184 36.30 -6.34 -17.01
C GLU A 184 36.77 -5.54 -15.78
N ARG A 185 35.93 -5.39 -14.75
CA ARG A 185 36.35 -4.78 -13.48
C ARG A 185 37.36 -5.64 -12.70
N TYR A 186 37.32 -6.96 -12.84
CA TYR A 186 38.32 -7.88 -12.30
C TYR A 186 39.67 -7.74 -13.03
N ARG A 187 39.67 -7.56 -14.35
CA ARG A 187 40.87 -7.23 -15.15
C ARG A 187 41.48 -5.90 -14.69
N GLU A 188 40.63 -4.88 -14.54
CA GLU A 188 41.01 -3.57 -14.00
C GLU A 188 41.67 -3.67 -12.62
N ALA A 189 41.04 -4.40 -11.69
CA ALA A 189 41.61 -4.60 -10.37
C ALA A 189 42.98 -5.29 -10.42
N ASN A 190 43.24 -6.13 -11.42
CA ASN A 190 44.53 -6.78 -11.67
C ASN A 190 45.54 -5.92 -12.46
N GLY A 191 45.24 -4.65 -12.70
CA GLY A 191 46.14 -3.69 -13.34
C GLY A 191 46.12 -3.70 -14.87
N LEU A 192 45.11 -4.32 -15.48
CA LEU A 192 44.88 -4.26 -16.93
C LEU A 192 43.89 -3.10 -17.24
N GLU A 193 43.91 -2.61 -18.48
CA GLU A 193 42.87 -1.66 -18.92
C GLU A 193 41.54 -2.41 -19.16
N PRO A 194 40.41 -2.01 -18.55
CA PRO A 194 39.11 -2.64 -18.78
C PRO A 194 38.56 -2.29 -20.16
N GLU A 195 37.98 -3.27 -20.84
CA GLU A 195 37.31 -3.08 -22.12
C GLU A 195 35.81 -2.95 -21.94
N ILE A 196 35.35 -1.80 -21.44
CA ILE A 196 33.92 -1.51 -21.28
C ILE A 196 33.30 -1.17 -22.65
N ARG A 197 32.99 -2.21 -23.42
CA ARG A 197 32.37 -2.10 -24.75
C ARG A 197 30.88 -1.77 -24.66
N GLU A 198 30.31 -1.29 -25.77
CA GLU A 198 28.86 -1.10 -25.90
C GLU A 198 28.11 -2.40 -25.61
N GLY A 199 27.09 -2.32 -24.75
CA GLY A 199 26.30 -3.48 -24.30
C GLY A 199 26.73 -4.07 -22.95
N LEU A 200 27.91 -3.72 -22.41
CA LEU A 200 28.27 -4.01 -21.02
C LEU A 200 27.72 -2.96 -20.05
N TYR A 201 27.62 -3.32 -18.77
CA TYR A 201 27.28 -2.40 -17.70
C TYR A 201 28.52 -1.59 -17.31
N PRO A 202 28.53 -0.26 -17.52
CA PRO A 202 29.74 0.54 -17.37
C PRO A 202 29.96 1.06 -15.94
N GLY A 203 28.98 0.91 -15.04
CA GLY A 203 28.93 1.67 -13.81
C GLY A 203 30.03 1.35 -12.80
N ASP A 204 30.43 2.36 -12.02
CA ASP A 204 31.46 2.24 -10.99
C ASP A 204 31.02 1.35 -9.82
N TYR A 205 29.72 1.07 -9.70
CA TYR A 205 29.18 0.11 -8.73
C TYR A 205 29.72 -1.32 -8.91
N LEU A 206 30.31 -1.65 -10.07
CA LEU A 206 30.97 -2.95 -10.29
C LEU A 206 32.44 -2.99 -9.88
N ILE A 207 33.07 -1.84 -9.55
CA ILE A 207 34.47 -1.82 -9.10
C ILE A 207 34.67 -2.70 -7.85
N PRO A 208 33.83 -2.62 -6.79
CA PRO A 208 33.94 -3.52 -5.64
C PRO A 208 33.79 -5.00 -6.00
N VAL A 209 33.01 -5.32 -7.03
CA VAL A 209 32.87 -6.70 -7.53
C VAL A 209 34.18 -7.17 -8.13
N GLY A 210 34.82 -6.35 -8.97
CA GLY A 210 36.14 -6.63 -9.54
C GLY A 210 37.23 -6.84 -8.47
N GLU A 211 37.23 -6.00 -7.43
CA GLU A 211 38.14 -6.13 -6.28
C GLU A 211 37.92 -7.43 -5.51
N ALA A 212 36.66 -7.80 -5.24
CA ALA A 212 36.31 -9.05 -4.58
C ALA A 212 36.71 -10.29 -5.39
N LEU A 213 36.53 -10.24 -6.71
CA LEU A 213 36.98 -11.29 -7.63
C LEU A 213 38.51 -11.41 -7.61
N LYS A 214 39.25 -10.29 -7.61
CA LYS A 214 40.72 -10.31 -7.50
C LYS A 214 41.16 -10.91 -6.17
N ALA A 215 40.52 -10.52 -5.07
CA ALA A 215 40.85 -11.07 -3.76
C ALA A 215 40.66 -12.59 -3.71
N ARG A 216 39.66 -13.13 -4.41
CA ARG A 216 39.37 -14.57 -4.47
C ARG A 216 40.24 -15.34 -5.45
N PHE A 217 40.45 -14.81 -6.66
CA PHE A 217 41.06 -15.56 -7.76
C PHE A 217 42.47 -15.10 -8.12
N GLY A 218 42.95 -13.98 -7.57
CA GLY A 218 44.20 -13.35 -7.96
C GLY A 218 44.19 -13.05 -9.46
N THR A 219 45.13 -13.66 -10.19
CA THR A 219 45.25 -13.60 -11.65
C THR A 219 44.80 -14.88 -12.36
N SER A 220 44.29 -15.89 -11.64
CA SER A 220 44.09 -17.25 -12.17
C SER A 220 43.05 -17.36 -13.30
N LEU A 221 42.10 -16.43 -13.35
CA LEU A 221 41.08 -16.36 -14.40
C LEU A 221 41.50 -15.51 -15.60
N LEU A 222 42.63 -14.80 -15.54
CA LEU A 222 43.12 -14.01 -16.68
C LEU A 222 43.46 -14.93 -17.85
N ASP A 223 43.16 -14.46 -19.07
CA ASP A 223 43.39 -15.16 -20.34
C ASP A 223 42.72 -16.54 -20.44
N LYS A 224 41.72 -16.82 -19.59
CA LYS A 224 40.89 -18.02 -19.68
C LYS A 224 39.67 -17.79 -20.55
N ASP A 225 39.23 -18.85 -21.23
CA ASP A 225 37.97 -18.87 -21.97
C ASP A 225 36.78 -18.50 -21.09
N GLU A 226 35.79 -17.82 -21.68
CA GLU A 226 34.58 -17.37 -20.99
C GLU A 226 33.86 -18.50 -20.25
N SER A 227 33.84 -19.70 -20.82
CA SER A 227 33.20 -20.87 -20.22
C SER A 227 33.82 -21.29 -18.88
N VAL A 228 35.06 -20.88 -18.59
CA VAL A 228 35.78 -21.21 -17.34
C VAL A 228 35.30 -20.34 -16.17
N TRP A 229 34.96 -19.07 -16.43
CA TRP A 229 34.68 -18.10 -15.37
C TRP A 229 33.24 -17.58 -15.35
N LEU A 230 32.49 -17.67 -16.45
CA LEU A 230 31.18 -17.01 -16.58
C LEU A 230 30.21 -17.39 -15.46
N ALA A 231 30.03 -18.68 -15.20
CA ALA A 231 29.07 -19.15 -14.20
C ALA A 231 29.44 -18.71 -12.77
N GLU A 232 30.72 -18.82 -12.41
CA GLU A 232 31.18 -18.47 -11.06
C GLU A 232 31.17 -16.95 -10.83
N ILE A 233 31.59 -16.16 -11.82
CA ILE A 233 31.53 -14.69 -11.76
C ILE A 233 30.07 -14.23 -11.75
N ARG A 234 29.18 -14.85 -12.54
CA ARG A 234 27.74 -14.55 -12.52
C ARG A 234 27.16 -14.72 -11.13
N ASP A 235 27.45 -15.83 -10.46
CA ASP A 235 26.92 -16.11 -9.13
C ASP A 235 27.45 -15.12 -8.09
N ILE A 236 28.74 -14.79 -8.13
CA ILE A 236 29.35 -13.78 -7.23
C ILE A 236 28.77 -12.39 -7.49
N ALA A 237 28.76 -11.94 -8.74
CA ALA A 237 28.28 -10.62 -9.12
C ALA A 237 26.80 -10.45 -8.78
N SER A 238 25.95 -11.42 -9.13
CA SER A 238 24.51 -11.37 -8.83
C SER A 238 24.26 -11.35 -7.32
N ALA A 239 25.01 -12.12 -6.53
CA ALA A 239 24.90 -12.10 -5.07
C ALA A 239 25.28 -10.73 -4.47
N MET A 240 26.37 -10.11 -4.96
CA MET A 240 26.79 -8.78 -4.52
C MET A 240 25.76 -7.70 -4.90
N MET A 241 25.20 -7.75 -6.11
CA MET A 241 24.14 -6.83 -6.53
C MET A 241 22.86 -7.01 -5.70
N MET A 242 22.50 -8.25 -5.36
CA MET A 242 21.38 -8.49 -4.45
C MET A 242 21.61 -7.94 -3.04
N GLU A 243 22.85 -7.96 -2.53
CA GLU A 243 23.18 -7.35 -1.25
C GLU A 243 23.04 -5.82 -1.30
N GLU A 244 23.49 -5.19 -2.40
CA GLU A 244 23.30 -3.75 -2.63
C GLU A 244 21.81 -3.38 -2.71
N ILE A 245 21.02 -4.14 -3.45
CA ILE A 245 19.56 -3.96 -3.54
C ILE A 245 18.90 -4.08 -2.17
N ARG A 246 19.27 -5.09 -1.36
CA ARG A 246 18.77 -5.26 0.01
C ARG A 246 19.11 -4.04 0.86
N GLY A 247 20.34 -3.55 0.76
CA GLY A 247 20.79 -2.35 1.46
C GLY A 247 20.02 -1.10 1.03
N ASP A 248 19.71 -0.96 -0.25
CA ASP A 248 18.91 0.15 -0.81
C ASP A 248 17.48 0.12 -0.27
N LEU A 249 16.82 -1.03 -0.33
CA LEU A 249 15.49 -1.21 0.26
C LEU A 249 15.49 -0.93 1.76
N ALA A 250 16.49 -1.41 2.50
CA ALA A 250 16.59 -1.19 3.94
C ALA A 250 16.71 0.30 4.28
N ALA A 251 17.44 1.09 3.48
CA ALA A 251 17.53 2.53 3.68
C ALA A 251 16.24 3.29 3.38
N LEU A 252 15.37 2.74 2.54
CA LEU A 252 13.99 3.20 2.34
C LEU A 252 13.02 2.64 3.41
N GLY A 253 13.50 1.87 4.39
CA GLY A 253 12.67 1.24 5.41
C GLY A 253 11.81 0.07 4.88
N VAL A 254 12.21 -0.54 3.76
CA VAL A 254 11.55 -1.69 3.14
C VAL A 254 12.33 -2.96 3.44
N ARG A 255 11.62 -4.00 3.90
CA ARG A 255 12.17 -5.34 4.12
C ARG A 255 11.24 -6.37 3.52
N MET A 256 11.82 -7.30 2.77
CA MET A 256 11.09 -8.43 2.18
C MET A 256 11.17 -9.65 3.10
N ASP A 257 10.11 -10.46 3.10
CA ASP A 257 10.02 -11.68 3.88
C ASP A 257 10.60 -12.87 3.10
N VAL A 258 10.36 -12.90 1.78
CA VAL A 258 10.81 -13.96 0.88
C VAL A 258 11.52 -13.38 -0.35
N TYR A 259 12.56 -14.07 -0.79
CA TYR A 259 13.21 -13.82 -2.08
C TYR A 259 13.16 -15.11 -2.90
N SER A 260 12.57 -15.05 -4.08
CA SER A 260 12.35 -16.20 -4.97
C SER A 260 13.17 -16.04 -6.24
N SER A 261 14.06 -16.99 -6.51
CA SER A 261 14.97 -16.98 -7.66
C SER A 261 14.34 -17.65 -8.86
N GLU A 262 14.42 -17.00 -10.03
CA GLU A 262 14.05 -17.60 -11.31
C GLU A 262 14.98 -18.77 -11.64
N LYS A 263 16.29 -18.60 -11.45
CA LYS A 263 17.31 -19.64 -11.69
C LYS A 263 16.98 -20.91 -10.91
N ALA A 264 16.43 -20.78 -9.70
CA ALA A 264 16.02 -21.90 -8.87
C ALA A 264 14.79 -22.68 -9.40
N LEU A 265 14.09 -22.19 -10.43
CA LEU A 265 13.02 -22.94 -11.09
C LEU A 265 13.57 -23.88 -12.16
N TYR A 266 14.59 -23.45 -12.90
CA TYR A 266 15.18 -24.23 -13.99
C TYR A 266 15.87 -25.50 -13.47
N GLY A 267 15.66 -26.62 -14.16
CA GLY A 267 16.25 -27.92 -13.81
C GLY A 267 15.62 -28.61 -12.59
N THR A 268 14.56 -28.04 -12.00
CA THR A 268 13.88 -28.64 -10.83
C THR A 268 12.61 -29.43 -11.17
N GLY A 269 12.15 -29.39 -12.42
CA GLY A 269 10.87 -29.99 -12.82
C GLY A 269 9.64 -29.13 -12.49
N GLN A 270 9.80 -27.97 -11.84
CA GLN A 270 8.66 -27.12 -11.44
C GLN A 270 7.97 -26.48 -12.64
N ILE A 271 8.72 -26.08 -13.67
CA ILE A 271 8.15 -25.51 -14.91
C ILE A 271 7.34 -26.59 -15.63
N GLU A 272 7.94 -27.77 -15.78
CA GLU A 272 7.33 -28.96 -16.36
C GLU A 272 6.04 -29.32 -15.61
N ALA A 273 6.07 -29.39 -14.28
CA ALA A 273 4.91 -29.72 -13.46
C ALA A 273 3.76 -28.72 -13.60
N ALA A 274 4.04 -27.41 -13.71
CA ALA A 274 3.02 -26.39 -13.92
C ALA A 274 2.36 -26.52 -15.31
N ILE A 275 3.18 -26.72 -16.35
CA ILE A 275 2.68 -26.92 -17.72
C ILE A 275 1.92 -28.25 -17.86
N ASP A 276 2.40 -29.32 -17.23
CA ASP A 276 1.74 -30.63 -17.21
C ASP A 276 0.39 -30.57 -16.48
N THR A 277 0.29 -29.76 -15.42
CA THR A 277 -0.99 -29.48 -14.75
C THR A 277 -1.98 -28.83 -15.71
N LEU A 278 -1.56 -27.78 -16.43
CA LEU A 278 -2.39 -27.14 -17.45
C LEU A 278 -2.74 -28.10 -18.59
N ARG A 279 -1.81 -28.98 -18.99
CA ARG A 279 -2.04 -30.01 -20.02
C ARG A 279 -3.08 -31.03 -19.56
N GLY A 280 -3.02 -31.48 -18.30
CA GLY A 280 -4.02 -32.36 -17.69
C GLY A 280 -5.41 -31.74 -17.63
N MET A 281 -5.50 -30.41 -17.58
CA MET A 281 -6.76 -29.64 -17.69
C MET A 281 -7.23 -29.43 -19.13
N GLY A 282 -6.47 -29.89 -20.14
CA GLY A 282 -6.78 -29.66 -21.55
C GLY A 282 -6.53 -28.21 -22.01
N LEU A 283 -5.74 -27.44 -21.26
CA LEU A 283 -5.45 -26.03 -21.53
C LEU A 283 -4.16 -25.82 -22.32
N ILE A 284 -3.35 -26.87 -22.53
CA ILE A 284 -2.18 -26.84 -23.41
C ILE A 284 -2.52 -27.57 -24.71
N TYR A 285 -2.27 -26.94 -25.86
CA TYR A 285 -2.55 -27.51 -27.18
C TYR A 285 -1.56 -27.01 -28.25
N GLU A 286 -1.48 -27.70 -29.39
CA GLU A 286 -0.73 -27.24 -30.56
C GLU A 286 -1.62 -26.40 -31.46
N GLY A 287 -1.19 -25.19 -31.81
CA GLY A 287 -1.98 -24.28 -32.63
C GLY A 287 -1.15 -23.19 -33.31
N VAL A 288 -1.79 -22.45 -34.22
CA VAL A 288 -1.19 -21.32 -34.94
C VAL A 288 -1.84 -20.04 -34.43
N LEU A 289 -1.03 -19.08 -33.98
CA LEU A 289 -1.54 -17.77 -33.57
C LEU A 289 -1.87 -16.92 -34.78
N GLU A 290 -2.90 -16.08 -34.66
CA GLU A 290 -3.17 -15.04 -35.63
C GLU A 290 -2.01 -14.03 -35.69
N PRO A 291 -1.80 -13.36 -36.83
CA PRO A 291 -0.82 -12.30 -36.94
C PRO A 291 -1.09 -11.19 -35.91
N PRO A 292 -0.04 -10.53 -35.39
CA PRO A 292 -0.21 -9.45 -34.42
C PRO A 292 -1.17 -8.37 -34.95
N LYS A 293 -2.08 -7.90 -34.11
CA LYS A 293 -2.93 -6.75 -34.45
C LYS A 293 -2.05 -5.50 -34.57
N GLY A 294 -1.79 -5.03 -35.79
CA GLY A 294 -0.96 -3.87 -36.07
C GLY A 294 0.03 -4.09 -37.21
N LYS A 295 1.27 -3.61 -37.06
CA LYS A 295 2.34 -3.84 -38.05
C LYS A 295 2.83 -5.28 -37.90
N THR A 296 2.41 -6.14 -38.82
CA THR A 296 2.96 -7.48 -38.96
C THR A 296 4.47 -7.34 -39.27
N PRO A 297 5.36 -7.93 -38.47
CA PRO A 297 6.78 -8.00 -38.80
C PRO A 297 6.97 -8.63 -40.19
N GLU A 298 7.94 -8.15 -40.97
CA GLU A 298 8.22 -8.68 -42.32
C GLU A 298 8.62 -10.17 -42.30
N ASP A 299 9.06 -10.66 -41.15
CA ASP A 299 9.47 -12.03 -40.84
C ASP A 299 8.38 -12.87 -40.13
N TRP A 300 7.12 -12.38 -40.06
CA TRP A 300 6.05 -13.17 -39.48
C TRP A 300 5.59 -14.29 -40.42
N GLU A 301 5.70 -15.53 -39.96
CA GLU A 301 5.17 -16.71 -40.63
C GLU A 301 4.23 -17.51 -39.69
N PRO A 302 3.11 -18.04 -40.21
CA PRO A 302 2.24 -18.91 -39.44
C PRO A 302 3.00 -20.20 -39.10
N ARG A 303 3.18 -20.45 -37.81
CA ARG A 303 3.84 -21.65 -37.29
C ARG A 303 3.02 -22.30 -36.19
N VAL A 304 3.04 -23.63 -36.18
CA VAL A 304 2.46 -24.43 -35.11
C VAL A 304 3.31 -24.25 -33.85
N GLN A 305 2.67 -23.95 -32.73
CA GLN A 305 3.29 -23.67 -31.44
C GLN A 305 2.52 -24.38 -30.34
N THR A 306 3.21 -24.74 -29.26
CA THR A 306 2.59 -25.16 -28.01
C THR A 306 2.02 -23.95 -27.28
N LEU A 307 0.69 -23.87 -27.22
CA LEU A 307 -0.07 -22.75 -26.69
C LEU A 307 -0.78 -23.10 -25.40
N PHE A 308 -0.78 -22.15 -24.46
CA PHE A 308 -1.72 -22.12 -23.34
C PHE A 308 -2.99 -21.38 -23.77
N ARG A 309 -4.14 -22.04 -23.61
CA ARG A 309 -5.49 -21.52 -23.84
C ARG A 309 -5.90 -20.48 -22.79
N SER A 310 -5.13 -19.40 -22.68
CA SER A 310 -5.34 -18.33 -21.70
C SER A 310 -6.61 -17.53 -21.97
N THR A 311 -7.11 -17.51 -23.21
CA THR A 311 -8.38 -16.85 -23.58
C THR A 311 -9.59 -17.43 -22.83
N ALA A 312 -9.56 -18.73 -22.50
CA ALA A 312 -10.58 -19.37 -21.66
C ALA A 312 -10.63 -18.79 -20.23
N HIS A 313 -9.61 -18.05 -19.82
CA HIS A 313 -9.48 -17.41 -18.51
C HIS A 313 -9.40 -15.87 -18.60
N GLY A 314 -9.83 -15.28 -19.73
CA GLY A 314 -9.99 -13.83 -19.88
C GLY A 314 -8.77 -13.09 -20.44
N ASP A 315 -7.77 -13.79 -20.99
CA ASP A 315 -6.71 -13.18 -21.79
C ASP A 315 -7.21 -12.80 -23.20
N ASP A 316 -6.48 -11.92 -23.88
CA ASP A 316 -6.85 -11.44 -25.23
C ASP A 316 -6.48 -12.42 -26.34
N VAL A 317 -5.36 -13.14 -26.17
CA VAL A 317 -4.82 -14.11 -27.13
C VAL A 317 -4.11 -15.22 -26.36
N ASP A 318 -4.24 -16.45 -26.85
CA ASP A 318 -3.53 -17.60 -26.31
C ASP A 318 -2.01 -17.41 -26.37
N ARG A 319 -1.29 -17.95 -25.38
CA ARG A 319 0.12 -17.61 -25.17
C ARG A 319 1.04 -18.78 -25.48
N PRO A 320 2.13 -18.56 -26.23
CA PRO A 320 3.12 -19.61 -26.44
C PRO A 320 3.88 -19.88 -25.13
N VAL A 321 3.95 -21.15 -24.76
CA VAL A 321 4.69 -21.59 -23.57
C VAL A 321 6.03 -22.23 -23.93
N MET A 322 6.19 -22.71 -25.17
CA MET A 322 7.42 -23.32 -25.68
C MET A 322 7.89 -22.62 -26.97
N LYS A 323 9.21 -22.52 -27.15
CA LYS A 323 9.87 -22.03 -28.36
C LYS A 323 10.06 -23.17 -29.37
N SER A 324 10.40 -22.81 -30.60
CA SER A 324 10.63 -23.78 -31.69
C SER A 324 11.83 -24.70 -31.46
N ASP A 325 12.79 -24.31 -30.63
CA ASP A 325 13.96 -25.13 -30.25
C ASP A 325 13.66 -26.10 -29.09
N GLY A 326 12.41 -26.16 -28.63
CA GLY A 326 11.96 -26.98 -27.51
C GLY A 326 12.21 -26.36 -26.12
N SER A 327 12.87 -25.19 -26.05
CA SER A 327 13.05 -24.49 -24.79
C SER A 327 11.80 -23.72 -24.36
N TRP A 328 11.68 -23.42 -23.07
CA TRP A 328 10.56 -22.67 -22.51
C TRP A 328 10.56 -21.19 -22.94
N THR A 329 9.39 -20.60 -23.13
CA THR A 329 9.26 -19.13 -23.24
C THR A 329 9.42 -18.48 -21.87
N TYR A 330 9.67 -17.17 -21.81
CA TYR A 330 9.70 -16.43 -20.53
C TYR A 330 8.38 -16.47 -19.76
N PHE A 331 7.28 -16.86 -20.41
CA PHE A 331 5.99 -16.97 -19.73
C PHE A 331 5.84 -18.29 -18.96
N ALA A 332 6.52 -19.36 -19.36
CA ALA A 332 6.48 -20.63 -18.63
C ALA A 332 7.06 -20.55 -17.20
N PRO A 333 8.24 -19.93 -16.93
CA PRO A 333 8.70 -19.73 -15.56
C PRO A 333 7.77 -18.79 -14.79
N ASP A 334 7.18 -17.76 -15.40
CA ASP A 334 6.15 -16.91 -14.76
C ASP A 334 4.96 -17.76 -14.28
N ILE A 335 4.44 -18.66 -15.15
CA ILE A 335 3.36 -19.61 -14.82
C ILE A 335 3.77 -20.49 -13.64
N ALA A 336 4.96 -21.08 -13.69
CA ALA A 336 5.46 -21.98 -12.67
C ALA A 336 5.64 -21.29 -11.31
N TYR A 337 6.20 -20.09 -11.33
CA TYR A 337 6.39 -19.26 -10.15
C TYR A 337 5.05 -18.90 -9.49
N HIS A 338 4.06 -18.50 -10.27
CA HIS A 338 2.72 -18.20 -9.74
C HIS A 338 2.00 -19.46 -9.26
N PHE A 339 2.21 -20.61 -9.91
CA PHE A 339 1.71 -21.88 -9.43
C PHE A 339 2.30 -22.24 -8.06
N ASN A 340 3.60 -22.01 -7.88
CA ASN A 340 4.27 -22.19 -6.59
C ASN A 340 3.62 -21.31 -5.51
N LYS A 341 3.28 -20.05 -5.79
CA LYS A 341 2.52 -19.19 -4.85
C LYS A 341 1.17 -19.83 -4.48
N VAL A 342 0.41 -20.31 -5.47
CA VAL A 342 -0.88 -20.97 -5.24
C VAL A 342 -0.72 -22.23 -4.38
N GLN A 343 0.33 -23.03 -4.61
CA GLN A 343 0.63 -24.25 -3.86
C GLN A 343 1.11 -23.97 -2.42
N ARG A 344 1.77 -22.84 -2.17
CA ARG A 344 2.10 -22.36 -0.81
C ARG A 344 0.86 -21.96 0.01
N GLY A 345 -0.32 -21.95 -0.60
CA GLY A 345 -1.60 -21.79 0.09
C GLY A 345 -1.99 -20.34 0.36
N PHE A 346 -1.53 -19.40 -0.46
CA PHE A 346 -2.04 -18.03 -0.41
C PHE A 346 -3.51 -17.98 -0.87
N ASP A 347 -4.29 -17.16 -0.17
CA ASP A 347 -5.71 -16.90 -0.48
C ASP A 347 -5.86 -15.79 -1.53
N GLU A 348 -4.88 -14.88 -1.62
CA GLU A 348 -4.85 -13.75 -2.54
C GLU A 348 -3.41 -13.45 -2.96
N LEU A 349 -3.22 -13.09 -4.22
CA LEU A 349 -1.94 -12.63 -4.75
C LEU A 349 -2.07 -11.18 -5.21
N ILE A 350 -1.09 -10.35 -4.87
CA ILE A 350 -0.98 -8.97 -5.31
C ILE A 350 0.41 -8.75 -5.89
N ASP A 351 0.50 -8.36 -7.15
CA ASP A 351 1.77 -7.96 -7.77
C ASP A 351 1.79 -6.45 -8.05
N ILE A 352 2.91 -5.80 -7.72
CA ILE A 352 3.14 -4.38 -7.99
C ILE A 352 4.09 -4.27 -9.19
N PHE A 353 3.55 -3.91 -10.34
CA PHE A 353 4.29 -3.82 -11.60
C PHE A 353 4.52 -2.37 -12.04
N GLY A 354 5.55 -2.14 -12.83
CA GLY A 354 5.72 -0.89 -13.57
C GLY A 354 4.66 -0.72 -14.66
N ALA A 355 4.33 0.53 -15.00
CA ALA A 355 3.32 0.83 -16.02
C ALA A 355 3.63 0.26 -17.43
N ASP A 356 4.91 0.02 -17.72
CA ASP A 356 5.42 -0.64 -18.92
C ASP A 356 5.00 -2.11 -19.05
N HIS A 357 4.58 -2.74 -17.94
CA HIS A 357 4.12 -4.13 -17.90
C HIS A 357 2.60 -4.26 -18.02
N GLY A 358 1.87 -3.22 -18.43
CA GLY A 358 0.40 -3.26 -18.55
C GLY A 358 -0.12 -4.38 -19.47
N GLY A 359 0.63 -4.71 -20.53
CA GLY A 359 0.29 -5.82 -21.44
C GLY A 359 0.39 -7.21 -20.82
N TYR A 360 1.06 -7.34 -19.66
CA TYR A 360 1.26 -8.62 -18.96
C TYR A 360 0.11 -8.92 -17.99
N VAL A 361 -0.74 -7.94 -17.67
CA VAL A 361 -1.76 -8.07 -16.63
C VAL A 361 -2.73 -9.22 -16.92
N LYS A 362 -3.33 -9.25 -18.11
CA LYS A 362 -4.35 -10.26 -18.45
C LYS A 362 -3.77 -11.67 -18.52
N ARG A 363 -2.59 -11.84 -19.14
CA ARG A 363 -1.95 -13.16 -19.26
C ARG A 363 -1.59 -13.75 -17.90
N MET A 364 -1.12 -12.93 -16.95
CA MET A 364 -0.77 -13.41 -15.61
C MET A 364 -2.02 -13.77 -14.80
N LYS A 365 -3.07 -12.94 -14.87
CA LYS A 365 -4.37 -13.26 -14.25
C LYS A 365 -4.99 -14.52 -14.82
N ALA A 366 -4.87 -14.75 -16.13
CA ALA A 366 -5.34 -15.96 -16.79
C ALA A 366 -4.57 -17.20 -16.30
N ALA A 367 -3.24 -17.11 -16.17
CA ALA A 367 -2.42 -18.20 -15.64
C ALA A 367 -2.80 -18.58 -14.20
N VAL A 368 -2.92 -17.60 -13.30
CA VAL A 368 -3.34 -17.86 -11.90
C VAL A 368 -4.77 -18.40 -11.83
N SER A 369 -5.69 -17.83 -12.62
CA SER A 369 -7.08 -18.30 -12.70
C SER A 369 -7.14 -19.78 -13.10
N ALA A 370 -6.39 -20.19 -14.13
CA ALA A 370 -6.33 -21.58 -14.57
C ALA A 370 -5.75 -22.50 -13.49
N LEU A 371 -4.55 -22.17 -12.99
CA LEU A 371 -3.82 -23.01 -12.04
C LEU A 371 -4.47 -23.11 -10.65
N SER A 372 -5.25 -22.10 -10.27
CA SER A 372 -6.02 -22.09 -9.02
C SER A 372 -7.46 -22.56 -9.19
N ASN A 373 -7.88 -22.90 -10.42
CA ASN A 373 -9.28 -23.17 -10.77
C ASN A 373 -10.24 -22.05 -10.29
N GLY A 374 -9.82 -20.80 -10.46
CA GLY A 374 -10.56 -19.60 -10.06
C GLY A 374 -10.62 -19.32 -8.55
N ARG A 375 -9.95 -20.14 -7.72
CA ARG A 375 -9.99 -20.00 -6.25
C ARG A 375 -9.17 -18.82 -5.73
N VAL A 376 -8.02 -18.54 -6.35
CA VAL A 376 -7.06 -17.52 -5.88
C VAL A 376 -7.11 -16.33 -6.83
N PRO A 377 -7.60 -15.15 -6.40
CA PRO A 377 -7.51 -13.95 -7.20
C PRO A 377 -6.06 -13.45 -7.30
N LEU A 378 -5.71 -12.94 -8.48
CA LEU A 378 -4.50 -12.14 -8.69
C LEU A 378 -4.91 -10.69 -8.98
N ASP A 379 -4.50 -9.77 -8.12
CA ASP A 379 -4.58 -8.33 -8.34
C ASP A 379 -3.22 -7.80 -8.79
N ILE A 380 -3.18 -6.99 -9.85
CA ILE A 380 -1.93 -6.41 -10.36
C ILE A 380 -2.08 -4.91 -10.32
N LYS A 381 -1.25 -4.24 -9.51
CA LYS A 381 -1.22 -2.79 -9.40
C LYS A 381 -0.12 -2.24 -10.29
N LEU A 382 -0.50 -1.46 -11.28
CA LEU A 382 0.44 -0.74 -12.12
C LEU A 382 0.87 0.56 -11.42
N VAL A 383 2.17 0.78 -11.37
CA VAL A 383 2.79 1.98 -10.79
C VAL A 383 3.34 2.82 -11.93
N GLN A 384 2.82 4.04 -12.06
CA GLN A 384 3.28 5.02 -13.03
C GLN A 384 4.63 5.62 -12.65
N LEU A 385 5.35 6.04 -13.68
CA LEU A 385 6.68 6.65 -13.58
C LEU A 385 6.69 7.89 -12.68
N VAL A 386 7.82 8.06 -12.00
CA VAL A 386 8.14 9.26 -11.24
C VAL A 386 9.02 10.16 -12.11
N LYS A 387 8.63 11.44 -12.22
CA LYS A 387 9.46 12.48 -12.83
C LYS A 387 10.20 13.22 -11.73
N LEU A 388 11.52 13.32 -11.86
CA LEU A 388 12.35 14.01 -10.90
C LEU A 388 12.59 15.46 -11.34
N TYR A 389 12.44 16.37 -10.39
CA TYR A 389 12.68 17.80 -10.55
C TYR A 389 13.54 18.34 -9.42
N LYS A 390 14.21 19.47 -9.64
CA LYS A 390 14.83 20.27 -8.60
C LYS A 390 14.64 21.74 -8.94
N ASN A 391 13.90 22.46 -8.11
CA ASN A 391 13.52 23.85 -8.38
C ASN A 391 12.73 24.00 -9.69
N GLY A 392 11.81 23.07 -9.98
CA GLY A 392 10.99 23.08 -11.19
C GLY A 392 11.66 22.57 -12.46
N GLU A 393 12.98 22.37 -12.46
CA GLU A 393 13.73 21.89 -13.63
C GLU A 393 13.96 20.37 -13.56
N PRO A 394 13.89 19.63 -14.69
CA PRO A 394 14.13 18.19 -14.72
C PRO A 394 15.49 17.83 -14.12
N PHE A 395 15.50 16.96 -13.12
CA PHE A 395 16.71 16.53 -12.44
C PHE A 395 17.23 15.23 -13.05
N LYS A 396 18.48 15.25 -13.52
CA LYS A 396 19.23 14.09 -14.05
C LYS A 396 20.57 13.97 -13.33
N MET A 397 21.14 12.77 -13.34
CA MET A 397 22.51 12.37 -12.94
C MET A 397 22.69 11.73 -11.55
N SER A 398 23.40 10.59 -11.54
CA SER A 398 24.19 10.06 -10.43
C SER A 398 25.60 9.73 -10.95
N LYS A 399 26.65 10.33 -10.39
CA LYS A 399 28.04 10.06 -10.85
C LYS A 399 28.46 8.60 -10.66
N ARG A 400 27.84 7.87 -9.71
CA ARG A 400 28.16 6.47 -9.35
C ARG A 400 27.54 5.43 -10.27
N ALA A 401 26.32 5.68 -10.73
CA ALA A 401 25.56 4.73 -11.55
C ALA A 401 25.51 5.12 -13.04
N GLY A 402 26.13 6.25 -13.40
CA GLY A 402 26.13 6.80 -14.75
C GLY A 402 24.97 7.77 -15.00
N THR A 403 24.03 7.42 -15.88
CA THR A 403 23.04 8.36 -16.44
C THR A 403 21.71 8.47 -15.68
N PHE A 404 21.50 7.69 -14.61
CA PHE A 404 20.23 7.64 -13.85
C PHE A 404 20.40 7.99 -12.38
N VAL A 405 19.32 8.42 -11.71
CA VAL A 405 19.28 8.73 -10.27
C VAL A 405 18.94 7.47 -9.50
N THR A 406 19.80 7.08 -8.54
CA THR A 406 19.61 5.89 -7.73
C THR A 406 18.57 6.10 -6.62
N LEU A 407 18.02 5.01 -6.06
CA LEU A 407 17.20 5.06 -4.85
C LEU A 407 17.98 5.73 -3.71
N ARG A 408 19.25 5.35 -3.56
CA ARG A 408 20.16 5.89 -2.56
C ARG A 408 20.26 7.41 -2.64
N ASP A 409 20.46 7.93 -3.85
CA ASP A 409 20.54 9.38 -4.08
C ASP A 409 19.27 10.12 -3.67
N VAL A 410 18.10 9.50 -3.86
CA VAL A 410 16.81 10.08 -3.46
C VAL A 410 16.69 10.11 -1.93
N VAL A 411 17.02 9.00 -1.26
CA VAL A 411 16.97 8.87 0.20
C VAL A 411 17.99 9.78 0.88
N GLU A 412 19.20 9.89 0.35
CA GLU A 412 20.24 10.78 0.90
C GLU A 412 19.87 12.26 0.76
N GLN A 413 19.20 12.65 -0.33
CA GLN A 413 18.80 14.04 -0.56
C GLN A 413 17.51 14.42 0.18
N ALA A 414 16.50 13.54 0.21
CA ALA A 414 15.17 13.87 0.72
C ALA A 414 14.88 13.25 2.11
N GLY A 415 15.57 12.19 2.49
CA GLY A 415 15.24 11.35 3.65
C GLY A 415 14.17 10.31 3.34
N ALA A 416 14.28 9.13 3.94
CA ALA A 416 13.39 7.99 3.70
C ALA A 416 11.92 8.35 3.98
N ASP A 417 11.63 8.97 5.12
CA ASP A 417 10.28 9.34 5.54
C ASP A 417 9.57 10.27 4.53
N VAL A 418 10.28 11.30 4.05
CA VAL A 418 9.76 12.23 3.03
C VAL A 418 9.54 11.50 1.72
N THR A 419 10.52 10.70 1.27
CA THR A 419 10.38 9.90 0.05
C THR A 419 9.14 9.02 0.12
N ARG A 420 8.96 8.28 1.22
CA ARG A 420 7.83 7.36 1.40
C ARG A 420 6.49 8.08 1.37
N PHE A 421 6.34 9.14 2.16
CA PHE A 421 5.06 9.86 2.20
C PHE A 421 4.73 10.46 0.83
N MET A 422 5.69 11.12 0.17
CA MET A 422 5.46 11.78 -1.11
C MET A 422 5.04 10.81 -2.23
N MET A 423 5.59 9.60 -2.25
CA MET A 423 5.22 8.56 -3.24
C MET A 423 3.75 8.11 -3.13
N LEU A 424 3.09 8.39 -2.00
CA LEU A 424 1.70 8.04 -1.69
C LEU A 424 0.75 9.23 -1.75
N THR A 425 1.22 10.42 -2.14
CA THR A 425 0.38 11.62 -2.32
C THR A 425 -0.41 11.62 -3.64
N ARG A 426 -0.34 10.52 -4.40
CA ARG A 426 -1.11 10.28 -5.62
C ARG A 426 -1.43 8.78 -5.71
N LYS A 427 -2.49 8.45 -6.45
CA LYS A 427 -2.78 7.06 -6.83
C LYS A 427 -1.62 6.45 -7.59
N ASN A 428 -1.36 5.16 -7.41
CA ASN A 428 -0.25 4.45 -8.03
C ASN A 428 -0.29 4.49 -9.57
N ASP A 429 -1.49 4.52 -10.15
CA ASP A 429 -1.75 4.55 -11.59
C ASP A 429 -1.71 5.96 -12.21
N VAL A 430 -1.31 6.97 -11.44
CA VAL A 430 -1.12 8.36 -11.89
C VAL A 430 0.34 8.74 -11.79
N THR A 431 0.91 9.41 -12.80
CA THR A 431 2.29 9.91 -12.78
C THR A 431 2.54 10.83 -11.59
N LEU A 432 3.73 10.78 -11.01
CA LEU A 432 4.11 11.59 -9.86
C LEU A 432 5.30 12.49 -10.18
N ASP A 433 5.16 13.78 -9.90
CA ASP A 433 6.27 14.72 -9.96
C ASP A 433 6.90 14.83 -8.56
N PHE A 434 8.20 14.57 -8.48
CA PHE A 434 8.98 14.62 -7.25
C PHE A 434 10.03 15.72 -7.39
N ASP A 435 9.77 16.88 -6.76
CA ASP A 435 10.70 18.00 -6.75
C ASP A 435 11.45 18.06 -5.42
N PHE A 436 12.77 17.86 -5.45
CA PHE A 436 13.61 17.84 -4.25
C PHE A 436 13.51 19.11 -3.40
N ALA A 437 13.31 20.28 -4.01
CA ALA A 437 13.18 21.52 -3.26
C ALA A 437 11.82 21.61 -2.55
N LYS A 438 10.74 21.22 -3.24
CA LYS A 438 9.37 21.29 -2.70
C LYS A 438 9.14 20.29 -1.59
N VAL A 439 9.67 19.07 -1.72
CA VAL A 439 9.46 18.01 -0.71
C VAL A 439 10.24 18.26 0.59
N LEU A 440 11.25 19.12 0.55
CA LEU A 440 12.02 19.56 1.71
C LEU A 440 11.54 20.91 2.27
N GLU A 441 10.60 21.57 1.60
CA GLU A 441 10.11 22.88 2.01
C GLU A 441 9.33 22.77 3.33
N GLN A 442 9.66 23.65 4.28
CA GLN A 442 8.94 23.76 5.55
C GLN A 442 7.69 24.64 5.41
N SER A 443 6.76 24.23 4.55
CA SER A 443 5.54 24.99 4.27
C SER A 443 4.29 24.11 4.29
N LYS A 444 3.13 24.76 4.35
CA LYS A 444 1.81 24.09 4.32
C LYS A 444 1.53 23.35 3.00
N ASP A 445 2.25 23.71 1.94
CA ASP A 445 2.10 23.12 0.61
C ASP A 445 2.87 21.78 0.50
N ASN A 446 3.79 21.52 1.43
CA ASN A 446 4.43 20.22 1.61
C ASN A 446 3.59 19.32 2.54
N PRO A 447 2.93 18.29 2.02
CA PRO A 447 2.02 17.47 2.81
C PRO A 447 2.74 16.66 3.90
N VAL A 448 4.01 16.27 3.69
CA VAL A 448 4.79 15.55 4.72
C VAL A 448 5.04 16.46 5.90
N PHE A 449 5.56 17.67 5.63
CA PHE A 449 5.81 18.67 6.65
C PHE A 449 4.52 19.01 7.38
N TYR A 450 3.41 19.19 6.67
CA TYR A 450 2.13 19.59 7.25
C TYR A 450 1.59 18.59 8.28
N VAL A 451 1.70 17.29 7.98
CA VAL A 451 1.30 16.21 8.89
C VAL A 451 2.28 16.07 10.06
N GLN A 452 3.59 16.07 9.79
CA GLN A 452 4.61 15.98 10.83
C GLN A 452 4.56 17.17 11.80
N TYR A 453 4.28 18.37 11.29
CA TYR A 453 4.13 19.57 12.09
C TYR A 453 2.90 19.51 13.02
N ALA A 454 1.81 18.86 12.59
CA ALA A 454 0.69 18.59 13.48
C ALA A 454 1.13 17.69 14.65
N ASN A 455 1.87 16.60 14.36
CA ASN A 455 2.41 15.72 15.40
C ASN A 455 3.37 16.46 16.35
N ALA A 456 4.26 17.31 15.83
CA ALA A 456 5.16 18.11 16.65
C ALA A 456 4.43 19.12 17.54
N ARG A 457 3.34 19.74 17.06
CA ARG A 457 2.48 20.61 17.87
C ARG A 457 1.80 19.86 19.00
N ILE A 458 1.31 18.65 18.73
CA ILE A 458 0.72 17.78 19.75
C ILE A 458 1.75 17.44 20.82
N ASN A 459 2.97 17.04 20.43
CA ASN A 459 4.05 16.76 21.37
C ASN A 459 4.49 17.99 22.18
N SER A 460 4.47 19.19 21.56
CA SER A 460 4.69 20.45 22.26
C SER A 460 3.63 20.73 23.33
N VAL A 461 2.34 20.46 23.04
CA VAL A 461 1.26 20.53 24.05
C VAL A 461 1.52 19.56 25.18
N LEU A 462 1.81 18.29 24.87
CA LEU A 462 2.07 17.27 25.89
C LEU A 462 3.23 17.65 26.80
N ARG A 463 4.31 18.23 26.25
CA ARG A 463 5.44 18.72 27.04
C ARG A 463 5.03 19.87 27.96
N LYS A 464 4.35 20.89 27.43
CA LYS A 464 3.87 22.02 28.24
C LYS A 464 2.91 21.58 29.35
N SER A 465 2.04 20.62 29.06
CA SER A 465 1.13 20.03 30.05
C SER A 465 1.88 19.28 31.15
N ARG A 466 2.92 18.52 30.81
CA ARG A 466 3.79 17.87 31.82
C ARG A 466 4.53 18.89 32.69
N GLU A 467 5.03 19.97 32.10
CA GLU A 467 5.66 21.08 32.84
C GLU A 467 4.68 21.76 33.81
N ALA A 468 3.39 21.81 33.44
CA ALA A 468 2.30 22.28 34.30
C ALA A 468 1.81 21.23 35.32
N GLY A 469 2.48 20.08 35.46
CA GLY A 469 2.14 19.04 36.43
C GLY A 469 0.97 18.13 36.04
N ILE A 470 0.55 18.12 34.77
CA ILE A 470 -0.53 17.27 34.28
C ILE A 470 0.04 15.93 33.83
N ASP A 471 -0.49 14.83 34.35
CA ASP A 471 -0.18 13.48 33.85
C ASP A 471 -0.77 13.30 32.44
N CYS A 472 0.13 13.17 31.46
CA CYS A 472 -0.22 13.03 30.05
C CYS A 472 -0.12 11.57 29.56
N SER A 473 -0.08 10.59 30.46
CA SER A 473 -0.17 9.18 30.08
C SER A 473 -1.55 8.88 29.48
N ASP A 474 -1.59 7.96 28.51
CA ASP A 474 -2.85 7.59 27.84
C ASP A 474 -3.89 7.09 28.86
N ALA A 475 -3.44 6.38 29.90
CA ALA A 475 -4.30 5.92 30.99
C ALA A 475 -4.90 7.05 31.82
N ALA A 476 -4.12 8.08 32.20
CA ALA A 476 -4.62 9.21 32.96
C ALA A 476 -5.58 10.08 32.12
N LEU A 477 -5.19 10.38 30.88
CA LEU A 477 -6.01 11.17 29.95
C LEU A 477 -7.34 10.48 29.61
N ALA A 478 -7.37 9.14 29.51
CA ALA A 478 -8.59 8.37 29.28
C ALA A 478 -9.57 8.40 30.48
N GLN A 479 -9.11 8.79 31.67
CA GLN A 479 -9.96 8.97 32.87
C GLN A 479 -10.32 10.43 33.13
N ALA A 480 -9.84 11.37 32.32
CA ALA A 480 -10.24 12.78 32.42
C ALA A 480 -11.74 12.95 32.19
N ASP A 481 -12.31 14.06 32.70
CA ASP A 481 -13.70 14.41 32.43
C ASP A 481 -13.85 14.94 31.00
N LEU A 482 -14.06 14.02 30.05
CA LEU A 482 -14.22 14.33 28.63
C LEU A 482 -15.55 15.02 28.31
N ALA A 483 -16.51 15.10 29.25
CA ALA A 483 -17.76 15.84 29.05
C ALA A 483 -17.52 17.33 28.77
N ILE A 484 -16.36 17.84 29.19
CA ILE A 484 -15.87 19.20 28.95
C ILE A 484 -15.62 19.48 27.46
N LEU A 485 -15.39 18.44 26.64
CA LEU A 485 -15.25 18.56 25.18
C LEU A 485 -16.64 18.75 24.56
N SER A 486 -17.17 19.97 24.62
CA SER A 486 -18.51 20.31 24.16
C SER A 486 -18.51 21.36 23.04
N HIS A 487 -17.38 22.00 22.77
CA HIS A 487 -17.33 23.02 21.74
C HIS A 487 -17.46 22.37 20.35
N PRO A 488 -18.24 22.94 19.40
CA PRO A 488 -18.44 22.34 18.08
C PRO A 488 -17.13 21.98 17.36
N ALA A 489 -16.11 22.83 17.43
CA ALA A 489 -14.80 22.55 16.84
C ALA A 489 -14.06 21.33 17.46
N GLU A 490 -14.27 21.05 18.75
CA GLU A 490 -13.69 19.86 19.40
C GLU A 490 -14.44 18.60 18.98
N ILE A 491 -15.76 18.71 18.83
CA ILE A 491 -16.62 17.64 18.32
C ILE A 491 -16.28 17.32 16.86
N GLU A 492 -16.05 18.31 16.00
CA GLU A 492 -15.61 18.09 14.61
C GLU A 492 -14.26 17.36 14.54
N MET A 493 -13.31 17.71 15.41
CA MET A 493 -12.05 16.97 15.52
C MET A 493 -12.31 15.50 15.92
N ALA A 494 -13.18 15.25 16.89
CA ALA A 494 -13.56 13.89 17.29
C ALA A 494 -14.26 13.13 16.14
N LYS A 495 -15.16 13.77 15.39
CA LYS A 495 -15.78 13.18 14.20
C LYS A 495 -14.74 12.78 13.16
N LYS A 496 -13.73 13.62 12.91
CA LYS A 496 -12.65 13.28 11.98
C LYS A 496 -11.87 12.04 12.43
N LEU A 497 -11.61 11.89 13.73
CA LEU A 497 -11.00 10.67 14.30
C LEU A 497 -11.90 9.44 14.12
N ALA A 498 -13.23 9.61 14.17
CA ALA A 498 -14.19 8.52 14.02
C ALA A 498 -14.16 7.88 12.62
N GLU A 499 -13.71 8.61 11.60
CA GLU A 499 -13.57 8.12 10.23
C GLU A 499 -12.42 7.12 10.07
N TRP A 500 -11.40 7.15 10.95
CA TRP A 500 -10.16 6.38 10.79
C TRP A 500 -10.37 4.87 10.59
N PRO A 501 -11.11 4.14 11.45
CA PRO A 501 -11.32 2.71 11.28
C PRO A 501 -11.96 2.36 9.92
N ARG A 502 -12.95 3.13 9.50
CA ARG A 502 -13.65 2.92 8.22
C ARG A 502 -12.75 3.23 7.04
N LEU A 503 -11.94 4.29 7.10
CA LEU A 503 -10.95 4.62 6.08
C LEU A 503 -9.99 3.45 5.88
N VAL A 504 -9.42 2.90 6.96
CA VAL A 504 -8.53 1.74 6.90
C VAL A 504 -9.19 0.57 6.16
N GLU A 505 -10.44 0.25 6.48
CA GLU A 505 -11.17 -0.84 5.82
C GLU A 505 -11.41 -0.58 4.33
N ILE A 506 -11.77 0.66 3.96
CA ILE A 506 -11.96 1.05 2.56
C ILE A 506 -10.65 0.98 1.79
N ALA A 507 -9.57 1.50 2.36
CA ALA A 507 -8.26 1.50 1.73
C ALA A 507 -7.73 0.07 1.55
N ALA A 508 -7.88 -0.79 2.56
CA ALA A 508 -7.48 -2.20 2.48
C ALA A 508 -8.30 -2.94 1.43
N LYS A 509 -9.63 -2.79 1.42
CA LYS A 509 -10.51 -3.42 0.42
C LYS A 509 -10.19 -3.00 -1.01
N GLY A 510 -9.76 -1.75 -1.20
CA GLY A 510 -9.37 -1.23 -2.52
C GLY A 510 -7.93 -1.54 -2.93
N ASN A 511 -7.10 -2.03 -2.00
CA ASN A 511 -5.63 -2.06 -2.16
C ASN A 511 -5.07 -0.66 -2.50
N GLU A 512 -5.56 0.38 -1.79
CA GLU A 512 -5.33 1.81 -2.07
C GLU A 512 -4.62 2.54 -0.90
N PRO A 513 -3.32 2.31 -0.66
CA PRO A 513 -2.60 2.89 0.48
C PRO A 513 -2.49 4.42 0.44
N HIS A 514 -2.59 5.04 -0.73
CA HIS A 514 -2.58 6.51 -0.89
C HIS A 514 -3.71 7.21 -0.11
N ARG A 515 -4.84 6.53 0.13
CA ARG A 515 -5.96 7.08 0.91
C ARG A 515 -5.57 7.42 2.34
N VAL A 516 -4.62 6.69 2.92
CA VAL A 516 -4.09 6.97 4.26
C VAL A 516 -3.34 8.30 4.26
N ALA A 517 -2.52 8.58 3.25
CA ALA A 517 -1.83 9.86 3.13
C ALA A 517 -2.79 11.05 2.99
N PHE A 518 -3.86 10.88 2.21
CA PHE A 518 -4.91 11.91 2.05
C PHE A 518 -5.63 12.18 3.36
N TYR A 519 -6.05 11.12 4.06
CA TYR A 519 -6.70 11.26 5.35
C TYR A 519 -5.80 11.93 6.39
N LEU A 520 -4.51 11.57 6.46
CA LEU A 520 -3.57 12.20 7.39
C LEU A 520 -3.42 13.70 7.13
N TYR A 521 -3.39 14.11 5.86
CA TYR A 521 -3.36 15.53 5.51
C TYR A 521 -4.63 16.25 5.98
N GLU A 522 -5.81 15.67 5.74
CA GLU A 522 -7.08 16.22 6.20
C GLU A 522 -7.18 16.29 7.72
N LEU A 523 -6.74 15.23 8.43
CA LEU A 523 -6.70 15.18 9.88
C LEU A 523 -5.77 16.24 10.47
N ALA A 524 -4.58 16.41 9.88
CA ALA A 524 -3.66 17.49 10.25
C ALA A 524 -4.30 18.86 10.01
N SER A 525 -5.02 19.03 8.90
CA SER A 525 -5.71 20.29 8.58
C SER A 525 -6.76 20.64 9.64
N GLU A 526 -7.59 19.67 10.04
CA GLU A 526 -8.59 19.87 11.09
C GLU A 526 -7.94 20.22 12.43
N PHE A 527 -6.86 19.52 12.80
CA PHE A 527 -6.10 19.82 14.01
C PHE A 527 -5.50 21.24 14.00
N HIS A 528 -4.89 21.65 12.89
CA HIS A 528 -4.37 23.01 12.74
C HIS A 528 -5.47 24.06 12.82
N GLY A 529 -6.65 23.76 12.27
CA GLY A 529 -7.85 24.59 12.41
C GLY A 529 -8.27 24.77 13.87
N LEU A 530 -8.40 23.67 14.62
CA LEU A 530 -8.71 23.69 16.05
C LEU A 530 -7.65 24.45 16.86
N TRP A 531 -6.37 24.19 16.59
CA TRP A 531 -5.25 24.88 17.23
C TRP A 531 -5.35 26.39 17.07
N ASN A 532 -5.57 26.86 15.84
CA ASN A 532 -5.58 28.29 15.52
C ASN A 532 -6.79 29.00 16.14
N LYS A 533 -7.96 28.33 16.23
CA LYS A 533 -9.14 28.87 16.93
C LYS A 533 -8.85 29.17 18.41
N GLY A 534 -7.88 28.50 19.03
CA GLY A 534 -7.41 28.80 20.39
C GLY A 534 -6.75 30.19 20.57
N ASN A 535 -6.42 30.88 19.47
CA ASN A 535 -5.96 32.27 19.50
C ASN A 535 -7.13 33.24 19.64
N ASP A 536 -8.26 32.93 19.00
CA ASP A 536 -9.47 33.78 18.98
C ASP A 536 -10.37 33.48 20.19
N ASP A 537 -10.49 32.21 20.57
CA ASP A 537 -11.23 31.73 21.73
C ASP A 537 -10.28 30.96 22.66
N THR A 538 -9.91 31.59 23.78
CA THR A 538 -8.98 30.99 24.74
C THR A 538 -9.51 29.72 25.39
N SER A 539 -10.83 29.50 25.41
CA SER A 539 -11.43 28.27 25.93
C SER A 539 -11.08 27.04 25.08
N LEU A 540 -10.65 27.23 23.83
CA LEU A 540 -10.20 26.15 22.93
C LEU A 540 -8.71 25.82 23.04
N ARG A 541 -7.94 26.58 23.83
CA ARG A 541 -6.54 26.23 24.08
C ARG A 541 -6.45 24.88 24.80
N PHE A 542 -5.52 24.04 24.37
CA PHE A 542 -5.31 22.73 24.98
C PHE A 542 -4.83 22.81 26.43
N VAL A 543 -4.01 23.81 26.76
CA VAL A 543 -3.58 24.11 28.12
C VAL A 543 -4.36 25.31 28.64
N GLN A 544 -5.10 25.11 29.73
CA GLN A 544 -5.89 26.12 30.42
C GLN A 544 -5.18 26.52 31.72
N GLU A 545 -4.74 27.76 31.80
CA GLU A 545 -4.02 28.28 32.97
C GLU A 545 -4.88 28.15 34.24
N GLY A 546 -4.30 27.56 35.29
CA GLY A 546 -4.97 27.35 36.57
C GLY A 546 -6.08 26.28 36.56
N ASN A 547 -6.34 25.60 35.43
CA ASN A 547 -7.37 24.57 35.33
C ASN A 547 -6.81 23.26 34.75
N ALA A 548 -6.21 22.46 35.63
CA ALA A 548 -5.60 21.18 35.27
C ALA A 548 -6.63 20.16 34.76
N ALA A 549 -7.85 20.15 35.29
CA ALA A 549 -8.90 19.21 34.89
C ALA A 549 -9.36 19.46 33.43
N THR A 550 -9.67 20.71 33.08
CA THR A 550 -10.01 21.07 31.69
C THR A 550 -8.82 20.85 30.75
N SER A 551 -7.60 21.17 31.20
CA SER A 551 -6.40 20.91 30.41
C SER A 551 -6.24 19.41 30.11
N ALA A 552 -6.44 18.53 31.08
CA ALA A 552 -6.36 17.09 30.88
C ALA A 552 -7.36 16.61 29.81
N ALA A 553 -8.61 17.07 29.85
CA ALA A 553 -9.62 16.70 28.86
C ALA A 553 -9.27 17.18 27.43
N LYS A 554 -8.80 18.42 27.28
CA LYS A 554 -8.41 18.97 25.96
C LYS A 554 -7.12 18.33 25.43
N VAL A 555 -6.15 18.09 26.31
CA VAL A 555 -4.92 17.36 25.98
C VAL A 555 -5.23 15.92 25.56
N ALA A 556 -6.26 15.28 26.12
CA ALA A 556 -6.75 13.98 25.68
C ALA A 556 -7.13 13.99 24.18
N LEU A 557 -7.83 15.01 23.71
CA LEU A 557 -8.19 15.15 22.29
C LEU A 557 -6.95 15.36 21.40
N ALA A 558 -6.01 16.20 21.82
CA ALA A 558 -4.74 16.38 21.10
C ALA A 558 -3.94 15.07 21.04
N ARG A 559 -3.85 14.34 22.15
CA ARG A 559 -3.16 13.06 22.23
C ARG A 559 -3.82 11.99 21.36
N ALA A 560 -5.14 11.88 21.38
CA ALA A 560 -5.90 10.98 20.51
C ALA A 560 -5.65 11.27 19.02
N THR A 561 -5.56 12.55 18.65
CA THR A 561 -5.16 12.94 17.30
C THR A 561 -3.75 12.46 16.95
N GLY A 562 -2.80 12.62 17.88
CA GLY A 562 -1.43 12.16 17.69
C GLY A 562 -1.32 10.64 17.56
N VAL A 563 -2.17 9.89 18.26
CA VAL A 563 -2.27 8.43 18.14
C VAL A 563 -2.67 8.03 16.71
N VAL A 564 -3.72 8.64 16.16
CA VAL A 564 -4.19 8.33 14.79
C VAL A 564 -3.16 8.76 13.74
N ILE A 565 -2.55 9.94 13.89
CA ILE A 565 -1.46 10.38 13.01
C ILE A 565 -0.31 9.37 13.03
N SER A 566 0.10 8.91 14.22
CA SER A 566 1.19 7.95 14.38
C SER A 566 0.86 6.59 13.78
N ALA A 567 -0.37 6.10 13.95
CA ALA A 567 -0.83 4.85 13.35
C ALA A 567 -0.82 4.92 11.81
N GLY A 568 -1.34 6.02 11.24
CA GLY A 568 -1.33 6.22 9.80
C GLY A 568 0.08 6.36 9.22
N LEU A 569 0.94 7.16 9.85
CA LEU A 569 2.35 7.28 9.44
C LEU A 569 3.06 5.92 9.51
N GLY A 570 2.79 5.12 10.55
CA GLY A 570 3.30 3.75 10.67
C GLY A 570 2.87 2.82 9.54
N ILE A 571 1.63 2.94 9.03
CA ILE A 571 1.16 2.24 7.83
C ILE A 571 1.94 2.69 6.59
N LEU A 572 2.23 3.99 6.46
CA LEU A 572 3.07 4.50 5.37
C LEU A 572 4.56 4.19 5.56
N GLY A 573 4.95 3.62 6.70
CA GLY A 573 6.34 3.37 7.09
C GLY A 573 7.15 4.65 7.31
N VAL A 574 6.47 5.71 7.75
CA VAL A 574 7.05 7.01 8.07
C VAL A 574 7.16 7.15 9.58
N THR A 575 8.28 7.65 10.08
CA THR A 575 8.49 7.87 11.52
C THR A 575 7.84 9.18 11.97
N PRO A 576 6.91 9.18 12.94
CA PRO A 576 6.34 10.42 13.48
C PRO A 576 7.42 11.22 14.24
N VAL A 577 7.57 12.50 13.93
CA VAL A 577 8.55 13.38 14.61
C VAL A 577 7.94 14.02 15.85
N GLU A 578 8.69 14.07 16.94
CA GLU A 578 8.25 14.74 18.17
C GLU A 578 8.45 16.25 18.12
N GLU A 579 9.43 16.73 17.35
CA GLU A 579 9.76 18.14 17.20
C GLU A 579 10.18 18.44 15.75
N MET A 580 9.75 19.60 15.24
CA MET A 580 10.27 20.14 13.98
C MET A 580 11.47 21.03 14.29
N ARG A 581 12.60 20.79 13.62
CA ARG A 581 13.83 21.58 13.76
C ARG A 581 13.97 22.63 12.67
#